data_AF-A0A9P1IWK4-F1
#
_entry.id   AF-A0A9P1IWK4-F1
#
_cell.length_a   1.000
_cell.length_b   1.000
_cell.length_c   1.000
_cell.angle_alpha   90.00
_cell.angle_beta   90.00
_cell.angle_gamma   90.00
#
_symmetry.space_group_name_H-M   'P 1'
#
loop_
_entity.id
_entity.type
_entity.pdbx_description
1 polymer ?
#
loop_
_entity_poly.entity_id
_entity_poly.type
_entity_poly.pdbx_seq_one_letter_code
_entity_poly.pdbx_strand_id
1 'polypeptide(L)'
;MYTILSRRFLSSEEDLRQSGYPYFQMNYFSGEPAGKVTIRQTEFEEDEPIWIANGARMRLCCRCKNDFELDENGEDVCLFHLKKAKFDRELQKFVSTPRSLGPVDPRNRNVFGIDCEMVYTRNGPAVARVSLVDFAENVVLDIFVKPEALILDPNTEFSGLTVEMIEEKARDNLETCRQKLFRHINSRSILIGHSLEADLKALRIAHLTVIDTALLFGGRMKPSLKKLARKHLRKSIQQFNPENLGHDSVEDARTCVQLVKQLFSDPNMIFISLAHSYIPKILCILSTIINTFFITLVHRKSSISIGKYKYLLITFSIFNIITSLLELIAPISTESFQISLIVFVADSLIYEYHRDLTQFLISLRCSMVCYTFGLISIHFLYRYFAICKNYWLNLFFKPKYILIMWLLVSIYGSSYLILIAKYMWPDDVTRQKLNLDFIEKYNESTGNIPFIIASYGQPEIDPSGIIAMGSATIISIISLTFDAVLATKIHFAIKNKVLSNHVKRVHRNLLKTLIAQTVIPSFLTFIPCFICWFFPLLKLDQSYYINSIFVPMISAYPVIDPIVIIFALNDYRRVLCKKFAVKTPIYFYNNTSSVLQTTRF
;
A
#
# COMPACT_ATOMS: atom_id res chain seq x y z
N MET A 1 -10.05 -2.79 11.04
CA MET A 1 -10.06 -4.22 10.69
C MET A 1 -11.18 -4.55 9.70
N TYR A 2 -12.46 -4.61 10.10
CA TYR A 2 -13.58 -4.95 9.21
C TYR A 2 -13.56 -4.17 7.88
N THR A 3 -13.41 -2.84 7.93
CA THR A 3 -13.34 -1.99 6.71
C THR A 3 -12.17 -2.35 5.78
N ILE A 4 -11.06 -2.82 6.34
CA ILE A 4 -9.89 -3.22 5.55
C ILE A 4 -10.17 -4.57 4.88
N LEU A 5 -10.68 -5.53 5.66
CA LEU A 5 -11.11 -6.84 5.15
C LEU A 5 -12.13 -6.69 4.02
N SER A 6 -13.16 -5.88 4.23
CA SER A 6 -14.24 -5.66 3.28
C SER A 6 -13.80 -4.98 1.98
N ARG A 7 -12.68 -4.24 1.99
CA ARG A 7 -12.19 -3.53 0.80
C ARG A 7 -11.11 -4.29 0.05
N ARG A 8 -10.30 -5.09 0.74
CA ARG A 8 -9.07 -5.68 0.18
C ARG A 8 -9.11 -7.17 -0.10
N PHE A 9 -9.93 -7.91 0.64
CA PHE A 9 -9.82 -9.37 0.66
C PHE A 9 -11.13 -10.10 0.39
N LEU A 10 -12.24 -9.35 0.23
CA LEU A 10 -13.48 -9.95 -0.22
C LEU A 10 -13.32 -10.43 -1.66
N SER A 11 -13.72 -11.68 -1.90
CA SER A 11 -13.85 -12.20 -3.25
C SER A 11 -14.87 -11.37 -4.01
N SER A 12 -14.59 -11.05 -5.27
CA SER A 12 -15.58 -10.39 -6.11
C SER A 12 -16.76 -11.33 -6.36
N GLU A 13 -17.93 -10.75 -6.66
CA GLU A 13 -19.12 -11.55 -6.97
C GLU A 13 -18.89 -12.46 -8.18
N GLU A 14 -18.11 -12.00 -9.17
CA GLU A 14 -17.76 -12.80 -10.34
C GLU A 14 -16.84 -13.95 -9.97
N ASP A 15 -15.83 -13.73 -9.12
CA ASP A 15 -14.92 -14.80 -8.66
C ASP A 15 -15.68 -15.89 -7.89
N LEU A 16 -16.62 -15.49 -7.03
CA LEU A 16 -17.48 -16.42 -6.30
C LEU A 16 -18.37 -17.22 -7.26
N ARG A 17 -18.96 -16.57 -8.27
CA ARG A 17 -19.77 -17.24 -9.29
C ARG A 17 -18.95 -18.22 -10.13
N GLN A 18 -17.75 -17.85 -10.54
CA GLN A 18 -16.83 -18.73 -11.28
C GLN A 18 -16.32 -19.88 -10.42
N SER A 19 -16.15 -19.66 -9.12
CA SER A 19 -15.74 -20.66 -8.14
C SER A 19 -16.89 -21.55 -7.64
N GLY A 20 -18.07 -21.46 -8.24
CA GLY A 20 -19.20 -22.34 -7.97
C GLY A 20 -19.93 -22.07 -6.65
N TYR A 21 -19.90 -20.84 -6.13
CA TYR A 21 -20.66 -20.48 -4.95
C TYR A 21 -22.17 -20.40 -5.22
N PRO A 22 -23.04 -20.72 -4.23
CA PRO A 22 -24.48 -20.53 -4.35
C PRO A 22 -24.86 -19.05 -4.48
N TYR A 23 -25.54 -18.71 -5.59
CA TYR A 23 -25.88 -17.34 -5.94
C TYR A 23 -27.36 -17.17 -6.31
N PHE A 24 -28.05 -16.24 -5.66
CA PHE A 24 -29.39 -15.81 -6.05
C PHE A 24 -29.30 -14.60 -6.99
N GLN A 25 -30.02 -14.63 -8.10
CA GLN A 25 -30.24 -13.41 -8.89
C GLN A 25 -31.05 -12.43 -8.05
N MET A 26 -30.55 -11.19 -7.93
CA MET A 26 -31.27 -10.14 -7.21
C MET A 26 -32.27 -9.47 -8.15
N ASN A 27 -33.50 -9.26 -7.67
CA ASN A 27 -34.44 -8.39 -8.36
C ASN A 27 -33.98 -6.94 -8.21
N TYR A 28 -33.65 -6.30 -9.34
CA TYR A 28 -33.14 -4.93 -9.36
C TYR A 28 -34.08 -3.90 -8.72
N PHE A 29 -35.39 -4.16 -8.64
CA PHE A 29 -36.37 -3.21 -8.09
C PHE A 29 -36.64 -3.37 -6.59
N SER A 30 -36.65 -4.60 -6.06
CA SER A 30 -36.88 -4.87 -4.62
C SER A 30 -35.58 -5.15 -3.84
N GLY A 31 -34.49 -5.35 -4.56
CA GLY A 31 -33.22 -5.88 -4.06
C GLY A 31 -33.33 -7.32 -3.53
N GLU A 32 -34.50 -7.96 -3.62
CA GLU A 32 -34.76 -9.27 -3.01
C GLU A 32 -34.19 -10.40 -3.89
N PRO A 33 -33.73 -11.51 -3.27
CA PRO A 33 -33.42 -12.71 -4.00
C PRO A 33 -34.63 -13.12 -4.83
N ALA A 34 -34.51 -13.12 -6.15
CA ALA A 34 -35.54 -13.58 -7.06
C ALA A 34 -35.15 -14.93 -7.66
N GLY A 35 -36.15 -15.83 -7.70
CA GLY A 35 -36.01 -17.11 -8.38
C GLY A 35 -35.20 -18.16 -7.61
N LYS A 36 -34.65 -19.10 -8.38
CA LYS A 36 -33.93 -20.29 -7.91
C LYS A 36 -32.44 -19.95 -7.79
N VAL A 37 -31.75 -20.49 -6.77
CA VAL A 37 -30.29 -20.33 -6.65
C VAL A 37 -29.60 -20.94 -7.88
N THR A 38 -28.52 -20.31 -8.32
CA THR A 38 -27.66 -20.77 -9.41
C THR A 38 -26.30 -21.14 -8.85
N ILE A 39 -25.72 -22.23 -9.35
CA ILE A 39 -24.39 -22.73 -8.99
C ILE A 39 -23.71 -23.09 -10.30
N ARG A 40 -22.60 -22.42 -10.62
CA ARG A 40 -21.80 -22.72 -11.80
C ARG A 40 -20.89 -23.92 -11.53
N GLN A 41 -20.66 -24.74 -12.55
CA GLN A 41 -19.58 -25.73 -12.52
C GLN A 41 -18.24 -25.00 -12.60
N THR A 42 -17.30 -25.45 -11.79
CA THR A 42 -15.91 -24.96 -11.84
C THR A 42 -15.15 -25.64 -12.99
N GLU A 43 -14.03 -25.05 -13.42
CA GLU A 43 -13.13 -25.64 -14.42
C GLU A 43 -12.55 -27.01 -13.99
N PHE A 44 -12.60 -27.33 -12.69
CA PHE A 44 -12.17 -28.63 -12.15
C PHE A 44 -13.29 -29.69 -12.11
N GLU A 45 -14.52 -29.32 -12.49
CA GLU A 45 -15.72 -30.17 -12.50
C GLU A 45 -16.21 -30.46 -13.93
N GLU A 46 -15.40 -30.20 -14.96
CA GLU A 46 -15.74 -30.45 -16.37
C GLU A 46 -16.16 -31.92 -16.60
N ASP A 47 -17.21 -32.09 -17.41
CA ASP A 47 -17.85 -33.36 -17.83
C ASP A 47 -18.75 -34.11 -16.83
N GLU A 48 -19.01 -33.59 -15.62
CA GLU A 48 -19.89 -34.27 -14.66
C GLU A 48 -21.08 -33.40 -14.16
N PRO A 49 -22.35 -33.84 -14.31
CA PRO A 49 -23.50 -33.02 -13.91
C PRO A 49 -23.57 -32.88 -12.38
N ILE A 50 -23.49 -31.64 -11.86
CA ILE A 50 -23.75 -31.32 -10.44
C ILE A 50 -25.24 -31.41 -10.12
N TRP A 51 -26.06 -31.04 -11.10
CA TRP A 51 -27.51 -30.99 -11.02
C TRP A 51 -28.11 -31.77 -12.17
N ILE A 52 -29.18 -32.50 -11.87
CA ILE A 52 -29.86 -33.37 -12.83
C ILE A 52 -31.37 -33.12 -12.82
N ALA A 53 -31.98 -33.35 -13.98
CA ALA A 53 -33.43 -33.25 -14.14
C ALA A 53 -34.16 -34.18 -13.16
N ASN A 54 -35.35 -33.77 -12.72
CA ASN A 54 -36.14 -34.49 -11.71
C ASN A 54 -36.50 -35.95 -12.08
N GLY A 55 -36.36 -36.35 -13.35
CA GLY A 55 -36.59 -37.72 -13.84
C GLY A 55 -35.35 -38.49 -14.30
N ALA A 56 -34.14 -37.92 -14.18
CA ALA A 56 -32.92 -38.62 -14.58
C ALA A 56 -32.66 -39.81 -13.63
N ARG A 57 -32.29 -40.98 -14.16
CA ARG A 57 -31.99 -42.19 -13.36
C ARG A 57 -30.49 -42.50 -13.23
N MET A 58 -29.67 -42.11 -14.20
CA MET A 58 -28.21 -42.28 -14.14
C MET A 58 -27.55 -41.30 -13.15
N ARG A 59 -26.59 -41.78 -12.37
CA ARG A 59 -25.83 -41.04 -11.35
C ARG A 59 -24.37 -41.42 -11.41
N LEU A 60 -23.50 -40.46 -11.08
CA LEU A 60 -22.10 -40.73 -10.80
C LEU A 60 -21.88 -40.88 -9.29
N CYS A 61 -21.12 -41.89 -8.89
CA CYS A 61 -20.71 -42.08 -7.51
C CYS A 61 -19.62 -41.08 -7.10
N CYS A 62 -19.84 -40.27 -6.06
CA CYS A 62 -18.86 -39.29 -5.62
C CYS A 62 -17.60 -39.92 -5.01
N ARG A 63 -17.67 -41.18 -4.58
CA ARG A 63 -16.57 -41.96 -3.99
C ARG A 63 -15.79 -42.78 -5.01
N CYS A 64 -16.43 -43.76 -5.66
CA CYS A 64 -15.74 -44.68 -6.58
C CYS A 64 -15.66 -44.17 -8.03
N LYS A 65 -16.31 -43.04 -8.35
CA LYS A 65 -16.34 -42.44 -9.70
C LYS A 65 -16.93 -43.34 -10.80
N ASN A 66 -17.75 -44.32 -10.42
CA ASN A 66 -18.51 -45.15 -11.37
C ASN A 66 -19.96 -44.67 -11.49
N ASP A 67 -20.54 -44.89 -12.67
CA ASP A 67 -21.95 -44.63 -12.92
C ASP A 67 -22.85 -45.73 -12.33
N PHE A 68 -24.05 -45.35 -11.90
CA PHE A 68 -25.09 -46.25 -11.43
C PHE A 68 -26.49 -45.71 -11.77
N GLU A 69 -27.48 -46.61 -11.87
CA GLU A 69 -28.86 -46.26 -12.20
C GLU A 69 -29.78 -46.40 -10.97
N LEU A 70 -30.69 -45.44 -10.80
CA LEU A 70 -31.75 -45.50 -9.79
C LEU A 70 -32.96 -46.30 -10.29
N ASP A 71 -33.68 -46.91 -9.35
CA ASP A 71 -34.91 -47.64 -9.63
C ASP A 71 -36.08 -46.74 -10.08
N GLU A 72 -37.25 -47.34 -10.33
CA GLU A 72 -38.44 -46.63 -10.79
C GLU A 72 -38.98 -45.59 -9.79
N ASN A 73 -38.63 -45.74 -8.51
CA ASN A 73 -39.00 -44.83 -7.42
C ASN A 73 -37.92 -43.76 -7.16
N GLY A 74 -36.80 -43.80 -7.90
CA GLY A 74 -35.64 -42.92 -7.68
C GLY A 74 -34.81 -43.32 -6.46
N GLU A 75 -34.95 -44.55 -5.99
CA GLU A 75 -34.16 -45.17 -4.93
C GLU A 75 -32.99 -45.96 -5.51
N ASP A 76 -31.98 -46.18 -4.66
CA ASP A 76 -30.75 -46.84 -5.07
C ASP A 76 -30.88 -48.35 -4.89
N VAL A 77 -30.44 -49.13 -5.87
CA VAL A 77 -30.37 -50.59 -5.76
C VAL A 77 -29.10 -51.02 -5.00
N CYS A 78 -28.09 -50.14 -4.91
CA CYS A 78 -26.81 -50.39 -4.24
C CYS A 78 -26.56 -49.37 -3.12
N LEU A 79 -26.66 -49.80 -1.85
CA LEU A 79 -26.41 -48.97 -0.67
C LEU A 79 -25.05 -48.26 -0.63
N PHE A 80 -24.07 -48.71 -1.42
CA PHE A 80 -22.68 -48.23 -1.36
C PHE A 80 -22.33 -47.20 -2.45
N HIS A 81 -23.23 -46.91 -3.39
CA HIS A 81 -23.00 -45.89 -4.41
C HIS A 81 -23.54 -44.51 -3.96
N LEU A 82 -22.63 -43.57 -3.74
CA LEU A 82 -22.95 -42.26 -3.17
C LEU A 82 -23.23 -41.23 -4.27
N LYS A 83 -24.43 -40.63 -4.29
CA LYS A 83 -24.82 -39.65 -5.32
C LYS A 83 -23.88 -38.44 -5.35
N LYS A 84 -23.24 -38.17 -6.51
CA LYS A 84 -22.52 -36.92 -6.76
C LYS A 84 -23.46 -35.77 -7.15
N ALA A 85 -24.41 -36.05 -8.05
CA ALA A 85 -25.37 -35.07 -8.56
C ALA A 85 -26.63 -34.97 -7.69
N LYS A 86 -27.15 -33.76 -7.48
CA LYS A 86 -28.42 -33.50 -6.77
C LYS A 86 -29.55 -33.19 -7.75
N PHE A 87 -30.79 -33.48 -7.37
CA PHE A 87 -31.95 -33.10 -8.17
C PHE A 87 -32.13 -31.58 -8.20
N ASP A 88 -32.55 -31.07 -9.34
CA ASP A 88 -32.84 -29.66 -9.56
C ASP A 88 -33.75 -29.03 -8.49
N ARG A 89 -34.69 -29.80 -7.95
CA ARG A 89 -35.57 -29.33 -6.86
C ARG A 89 -34.83 -28.95 -5.57
N GLU A 90 -33.66 -29.52 -5.28
CA GLU A 90 -32.93 -29.20 -4.04
C GLU A 90 -32.33 -27.78 -4.05
N LEU A 91 -32.17 -27.17 -5.23
CA LEU A 91 -31.78 -25.76 -5.35
C LEU A 91 -32.84 -24.82 -4.73
N GLN A 92 -34.10 -25.25 -4.61
CA GLN A 92 -35.14 -24.48 -3.92
C GLN A 92 -34.99 -24.47 -2.38
N LYS A 93 -34.16 -25.36 -1.82
CA LYS A 93 -33.94 -25.47 -0.37
C LYS A 93 -32.85 -24.54 0.15
N PHE A 94 -32.17 -23.82 -0.75
CA PHE A 94 -31.18 -22.80 -0.39
C PHE A 94 -31.85 -21.56 0.18
N VAL A 95 -31.16 -20.90 1.12
CA VAL A 95 -31.62 -19.65 1.72
C VAL A 95 -30.48 -18.63 1.70
N SER A 96 -30.81 -17.36 1.50
CA SER A 96 -29.83 -16.28 1.69
C SER A 96 -29.63 -15.99 3.17
N THR A 97 -28.41 -15.57 3.55
CA THR A 97 -28.22 -14.99 4.90
C THR A 97 -29.17 -13.81 5.13
N PRO A 98 -29.69 -13.60 6.35
CA PRO A 98 -30.62 -12.52 6.63
C PRO A 98 -30.03 -11.16 6.24
N ARG A 99 -30.87 -10.25 5.75
CA ARG A 99 -30.43 -8.87 5.52
C ARG A 99 -30.08 -8.17 6.83
N SER A 100 -29.18 -7.21 6.73
CA SER A 100 -28.94 -6.22 7.78
C SER A 100 -30.24 -5.51 8.18
N LEU A 101 -30.57 -5.49 9.46
CA LEU A 101 -31.75 -4.79 10.00
C LEU A 101 -31.60 -3.25 10.04
N GLY A 102 -30.45 -2.74 9.62
CA GLY A 102 -30.12 -1.31 9.58
C GLY A 102 -28.69 -1.06 10.05
N PRO A 103 -28.22 0.19 10.11
CA PRO A 103 -26.84 0.51 10.49
C PRO A 103 -26.41 0.00 11.87
N VAL A 104 -27.37 -0.15 12.79
CA VAL A 104 -27.16 -0.56 14.20
C VAL A 104 -27.27 -2.06 14.44
N ASP A 105 -27.53 -2.86 13.39
CA ASP A 105 -27.56 -4.32 13.53
C ASP A 105 -26.18 -4.81 14.01
N PRO A 106 -26.10 -5.49 15.18
CA PRO A 106 -24.81 -5.88 15.78
C PRO A 106 -24.03 -6.86 14.90
N ARG A 107 -24.66 -7.50 13.92
CA ARG A 107 -24.03 -8.47 13.02
C ARG A 107 -23.29 -7.83 11.84
N ASN A 108 -23.54 -6.55 11.53
CA ASN A 108 -23.05 -5.86 10.32
C ASN A 108 -21.53 -5.76 10.16
N ARG A 109 -20.77 -6.05 11.22
CA ARG A 109 -19.32 -5.96 11.22
C ARG A 109 -18.64 -7.19 11.80
N ASN A 110 -19.43 -8.26 11.97
CA ASN A 110 -18.89 -9.51 12.45
C ASN A 110 -18.01 -10.13 11.38
N VAL A 111 -16.89 -10.70 11.83
CA VAL A 111 -15.94 -11.42 11.00
C VAL A 111 -15.72 -12.76 11.67
N PHE A 112 -16.08 -13.84 10.98
CA PHE A 112 -15.99 -15.18 11.53
C PHE A 112 -15.22 -16.11 10.58
N GLY A 113 -14.37 -16.95 11.15
CA GLY A 113 -13.93 -18.19 10.50
C GLY A 113 -15.04 -19.22 10.58
N ILE A 114 -15.30 -19.94 9.49
CA ILE A 114 -16.28 -21.02 9.45
C ILE A 114 -15.69 -22.21 8.70
N ASP A 115 -16.00 -23.40 9.19
CA ASP A 115 -15.67 -24.67 8.56
C ASP A 115 -16.71 -25.73 8.97
N CYS A 116 -16.98 -26.68 8.07
CA CYS A 116 -17.94 -27.75 8.27
C CYS A 116 -17.31 -29.12 8.03
N GLU A 117 -17.66 -30.07 8.88
CA GLU A 117 -17.42 -31.48 8.59
C GLU A 117 -18.64 -32.09 7.88
N MET A 118 -18.39 -32.80 6.79
CA MET A 118 -19.42 -33.46 5.99
C MET A 118 -19.32 -34.98 6.05
N VAL A 119 -20.47 -35.62 6.02
CA VAL A 119 -20.65 -37.07 5.89
C VAL A 119 -21.35 -37.40 4.58
N TYR A 120 -21.22 -38.64 4.14
CA TYR A 120 -21.93 -39.14 2.97
C TYR A 120 -23.22 -39.83 3.38
N THR A 121 -24.32 -39.36 2.81
CA THR A 121 -25.67 -39.91 3.02
C THR A 121 -26.21 -40.50 1.73
N ARG A 122 -27.38 -41.16 1.80
CA ARG A 122 -28.14 -41.60 0.61
C ARG A 122 -28.46 -40.48 -0.38
N ASN A 123 -28.41 -39.21 0.06
CA ASN A 123 -28.65 -38.03 -0.78
C ASN A 123 -27.35 -37.27 -1.14
N GLY A 124 -26.19 -37.91 -0.96
CA GLY A 124 -24.87 -37.33 -1.20
C GLY A 124 -24.28 -36.65 0.04
N PRO A 125 -23.29 -35.76 -0.13
CA PRO A 125 -22.66 -35.05 0.98
C PRO A 125 -23.65 -34.19 1.76
N ALA A 126 -23.59 -34.30 3.09
CA ALA A 126 -24.39 -33.55 4.04
C ALA A 126 -23.52 -33.09 5.22
N VAL A 127 -23.80 -31.89 5.75
CA VAL A 127 -23.10 -31.37 6.92
C VAL A 127 -23.47 -32.16 8.17
N ALA A 128 -22.48 -32.44 9.02
CA ALA A 128 -22.63 -33.16 10.28
C ALA A 128 -21.96 -32.45 11.47
N ARG A 129 -21.05 -31.50 11.24
CA ARG A 129 -20.57 -30.54 12.24
C ARG A 129 -20.32 -29.19 11.61
N VAL A 130 -20.57 -28.11 12.34
CA VAL A 130 -20.29 -26.73 11.90
C VAL A 130 -19.62 -25.99 13.03
N SER A 131 -18.48 -25.39 12.74
CA SER A 131 -17.73 -24.57 13.69
C SER A 131 -17.63 -23.13 13.19
N LEU A 132 -17.91 -22.18 14.08
CA LEU A 132 -17.81 -20.74 13.85
C LEU A 132 -16.87 -20.16 14.92
N VAL A 133 -15.82 -19.48 14.48
CA VAL A 133 -14.83 -18.85 15.37
C VAL A 133 -14.77 -17.36 15.08
N ASP A 134 -14.68 -16.54 16.13
CA ASP A 134 -14.51 -15.10 15.96
C ASP A 134 -13.11 -14.75 15.44
N PHE A 135 -12.93 -13.49 15.04
CA PHE A 135 -11.61 -13.02 14.62
C PHE A 135 -10.57 -13.01 15.75
N ALA A 136 -10.96 -13.18 17.02
CA ALA A 136 -10.04 -13.39 18.13
C ALA A 136 -9.71 -14.88 18.35
N GLU A 137 -10.18 -15.78 17.47
CA GLU A 137 -10.00 -17.23 17.47
C GLU A 137 -10.77 -17.96 18.59
N ASN A 138 -11.71 -17.28 19.25
CA ASN A 138 -12.62 -17.90 20.20
C ASN A 138 -13.71 -18.65 19.46
N VAL A 139 -14.10 -19.82 19.99
CA VAL A 139 -15.23 -20.58 19.44
C VAL A 139 -16.53 -19.89 19.83
N VAL A 140 -17.33 -19.54 18.83
CA VAL A 140 -18.63 -18.88 19.01
C VAL A 140 -19.77 -19.87 18.83
N LEU A 141 -19.61 -20.81 17.89
CA LEU A 141 -20.55 -21.90 17.66
C LEU A 141 -19.76 -23.16 17.31
N ASP A 142 -20.12 -24.29 17.88
CA ASP A 142 -19.63 -25.61 17.46
C ASP A 142 -20.77 -26.60 17.67
N ILE A 143 -21.41 -27.00 16.56
CA ILE A 143 -22.67 -27.75 16.60
C ILE A 143 -22.59 -29.00 15.74
N PHE A 144 -23.08 -30.11 16.29
CA PHE A 144 -23.28 -31.35 15.56
C PHE A 144 -24.67 -31.33 14.93
N VAL A 145 -24.73 -31.65 13.64
CA VAL A 145 -25.93 -31.58 12.81
C VAL A 145 -26.34 -33.00 12.44
N LYS A 146 -27.61 -33.35 12.68
CA LYS A 146 -28.16 -34.64 12.29
C LYS A 146 -28.57 -34.57 10.81
N PRO A 147 -27.94 -35.35 9.92
CA PRO A 147 -28.36 -35.40 8.52
C PRO A 147 -29.78 -35.96 8.39
N GLU A 148 -30.56 -35.42 7.45
CA GLU A 148 -31.95 -35.85 7.20
C GLU A 148 -32.01 -37.25 6.57
N ALA A 149 -31.04 -37.56 5.71
CA ALA A 149 -30.93 -38.85 5.05
C ALA A 149 -30.00 -39.80 5.83
N LEU A 150 -30.22 -41.11 5.65
CA LEU A 150 -29.39 -42.16 6.24
C LEU A 150 -27.91 -41.92 5.92
N ILE A 151 -27.08 -41.89 6.96
CA ILE A 151 -25.62 -41.84 6.85
C ILE A 151 -25.13 -43.20 6.35
N LEU A 152 -24.38 -43.18 5.26
CA LEU A 152 -23.79 -44.37 4.65
C LEU A 152 -22.30 -44.46 4.97
N ASP A 153 -21.63 -43.31 5.03
CA ASP A 153 -20.24 -43.22 5.44
C ASP A 153 -20.02 -41.91 6.21
N PRO A 154 -19.58 -41.97 7.48
CA PRO A 154 -19.25 -40.79 8.27
C PRO A 154 -17.99 -40.05 7.77
N ASN A 155 -17.27 -40.60 6.78
CA ASN A 155 -16.06 -40.01 6.19
C ASN A 155 -14.96 -39.75 7.24
N THR A 156 -14.85 -40.63 8.25
CA THR A 156 -14.11 -40.40 9.50
C THR A 156 -12.66 -39.95 9.29
N GLU A 157 -11.97 -40.48 8.28
CA GLU A 157 -10.58 -40.10 7.96
C GLU A 157 -10.41 -38.60 7.71
N PHE A 158 -11.44 -37.95 7.15
CA PHE A 158 -11.44 -36.52 6.89
C PHE A 158 -12.29 -35.77 7.91
N SER A 159 -13.48 -36.28 8.24
CA SER A 159 -14.44 -35.58 9.11
C SER A 159 -14.11 -35.63 10.60
N GLY A 160 -13.33 -36.63 11.02
CA GLY A 160 -13.13 -36.95 12.44
C GLY A 160 -14.39 -37.44 13.16
N LEU A 161 -15.50 -37.68 12.44
CA LEU A 161 -16.79 -38.07 13.01
C LEU A 161 -17.01 -39.58 12.90
N THR A 162 -17.67 -40.18 13.90
CA THR A 162 -18.27 -41.51 13.80
C THR A 162 -19.80 -41.41 13.82
N VAL A 163 -20.49 -42.47 13.39
CA VAL A 163 -21.96 -42.49 13.41
C VAL A 163 -22.48 -42.36 14.84
N GLU A 164 -21.85 -43.04 15.80
CA GLU A 164 -22.20 -42.99 17.22
C GLU A 164 -22.03 -41.57 17.78
N MET A 165 -20.93 -40.88 17.43
CA MET A 165 -20.71 -39.50 17.84
C MET A 165 -21.82 -38.57 17.32
N ILE A 166 -22.25 -38.75 16.07
CA ILE A 166 -23.33 -37.95 15.48
C ILE A 166 -24.66 -38.27 16.17
N GLU A 167 -24.98 -39.54 16.39
CA GLU A 167 -26.21 -39.95 17.07
C GLU A 167 -26.29 -39.45 18.52
N GLU A 168 -25.17 -39.43 19.23
CA GLU A 168 -25.09 -38.98 20.63
C GLU A 168 -25.13 -37.45 20.75
N LYS A 169 -24.37 -36.74 19.90
CA LYS A 169 -24.12 -35.29 20.04
C LYS A 169 -25.02 -34.43 19.18
N ALA A 170 -25.55 -34.90 18.05
CA ALA A 170 -26.33 -34.07 17.15
C ALA A 170 -27.73 -33.78 17.71
N ARG A 171 -27.93 -32.54 18.16
CA ARG A 171 -29.21 -32.03 18.67
C ARG A 171 -29.93 -31.13 17.67
N ASP A 172 -29.22 -30.67 16.65
CA ASP A 172 -29.72 -29.78 15.61
C ASP A 172 -29.89 -30.52 14.28
N ASN A 173 -30.93 -30.16 13.53
CA ASN A 173 -31.02 -30.46 12.10
C ASN A 173 -30.48 -29.27 11.28
N LEU A 174 -30.40 -29.42 9.95
CA LEU A 174 -29.92 -28.37 9.06
C LEU A 174 -30.64 -27.02 9.24
N GLU A 175 -31.95 -27.03 9.47
CA GLU A 175 -32.71 -25.79 9.65
C GLU A 175 -32.34 -25.07 10.95
N THR A 176 -32.37 -25.79 12.08
CA THR A 176 -32.00 -25.26 13.39
C THR A 176 -30.53 -24.80 13.45
N CYS A 177 -29.64 -25.52 12.75
CA CYS A 177 -28.25 -25.12 12.53
C CYS A 177 -28.15 -23.75 11.84
N ARG A 178 -28.86 -23.56 10.71
CA ARG A 178 -28.90 -22.27 10.00
C ARG A 178 -29.47 -21.15 10.88
N GLN A 179 -30.54 -21.42 11.62
CA GLN A 179 -31.12 -20.44 12.54
C GLN A 179 -30.13 -20.00 13.62
N LYS A 180 -29.32 -20.92 14.17
CA LYS A 180 -28.26 -20.60 15.12
C LYS A 180 -27.16 -19.76 14.48
N LEU A 181 -26.68 -20.13 13.27
CA LEU A 181 -25.71 -19.34 12.51
C LEU A 181 -26.22 -17.90 12.28
N PHE A 182 -27.48 -17.75 11.86
CA PHE A 182 -28.10 -16.45 11.53
C PHE A 182 -28.31 -15.51 12.73
N ARG A 183 -28.17 -16.01 13.96
CA ARG A 183 -28.07 -15.15 15.16
C ARG A 183 -26.75 -14.38 15.20
N HIS A 184 -25.70 -14.92 14.59
CA HIS A 184 -24.37 -14.33 14.55
C HIS A 184 -24.06 -13.62 13.24
N ILE A 185 -24.61 -14.10 12.12
CA ILE A 185 -24.29 -13.60 10.78
C ILE A 185 -25.50 -13.00 10.04
N ASN A 186 -25.21 -12.02 9.19
CA ASN A 186 -26.15 -11.44 8.24
C ASN A 186 -25.45 -11.17 6.89
N SER A 187 -26.13 -10.55 5.93
CA SER A 187 -25.62 -10.23 4.60
C SER A 187 -24.46 -9.22 4.57
N ARG A 188 -24.03 -8.71 5.73
CA ARG A 188 -22.89 -7.80 5.91
C ARG A 188 -21.85 -8.38 6.88
N SER A 189 -22.04 -9.59 7.40
CA SER A 189 -20.97 -10.26 8.15
C SER A 189 -19.96 -10.85 7.17
N ILE A 190 -18.68 -10.86 7.51
CA ILE A 190 -17.65 -11.50 6.68
C ILE A 190 -17.45 -12.94 7.14
N LEU A 191 -17.55 -13.90 6.21
CA LEU A 191 -17.16 -15.29 6.44
C LEU A 191 -15.78 -15.57 5.85
N ILE A 192 -14.89 -16.13 6.66
CA ILE A 192 -13.54 -16.55 6.27
C ILE A 192 -13.50 -18.07 6.27
N GLY A 193 -13.00 -18.69 5.21
CA GLY A 193 -12.88 -20.15 5.12
C GLY A 193 -11.88 -20.60 4.09
N HIS A 194 -11.86 -21.90 3.77
CA HIS A 194 -10.99 -22.48 2.77
C HIS A 194 -11.78 -23.36 1.81
N SER A 195 -11.92 -22.94 0.54
CA SER A 195 -12.84 -23.57 -0.42
C SER A 195 -14.29 -23.57 0.10
N LEU A 196 -14.72 -22.41 0.60
CA LEU A 196 -15.95 -22.25 1.37
C LEU A 196 -17.22 -22.51 0.53
N GLU A 197 -17.09 -22.67 -0.79
CA GLU A 197 -18.21 -23.10 -1.64
C GLU A 197 -18.78 -24.45 -1.20
N ALA A 198 -17.94 -25.37 -0.72
CA ALA A 198 -18.37 -26.70 -0.29
C ALA A 198 -19.23 -26.62 0.97
N ASP A 199 -18.78 -25.85 1.96
CA ASP A 199 -19.49 -25.56 3.21
C ASP A 199 -20.84 -24.91 2.96
N LEU A 200 -20.87 -23.85 2.14
CA LEU A 200 -22.10 -23.12 1.85
C LEU A 200 -23.09 -23.96 1.03
N LYS A 201 -22.61 -24.85 0.14
CA LYS A 201 -23.45 -25.86 -0.54
C LYS A 201 -24.03 -26.87 0.45
N ALA A 202 -23.24 -27.36 1.40
CA ALA A 202 -23.67 -28.32 2.42
C ALA A 202 -24.69 -27.70 3.39
N LEU A 203 -24.45 -26.45 3.79
CA LEU A 203 -25.34 -25.65 4.63
C LEU A 203 -26.60 -25.16 3.89
N ARG A 204 -26.62 -25.23 2.55
CA ARG A 204 -27.66 -24.65 1.69
C ARG A 204 -27.85 -23.15 1.97
N ILE A 205 -26.75 -22.41 2.06
CA ILE A 205 -26.73 -20.97 2.29
C ILE A 205 -26.12 -20.26 1.08
N ALA A 206 -26.73 -19.15 0.66
CA ALA A 206 -26.10 -18.18 -0.24
C ALA A 206 -25.61 -16.98 0.57
N HIS A 207 -24.30 -16.73 0.50
CA HIS A 207 -23.63 -15.62 1.18
C HIS A 207 -22.50 -15.09 0.30
N LEU A 208 -22.46 -13.78 0.08
CA LEU A 208 -21.54 -13.14 -0.88
C LEU A 208 -20.38 -12.40 -0.22
N THR A 209 -20.42 -12.20 1.10
CA THR A 209 -19.41 -11.44 1.83
C THR A 209 -18.34 -12.40 2.36
N VAL A 210 -17.61 -13.03 1.45
CA VAL A 210 -16.69 -14.14 1.72
C VAL A 210 -15.23 -13.76 1.48
N ILE A 211 -14.35 -14.24 2.36
CA ILE A 211 -12.90 -14.30 2.15
C ILE A 211 -12.51 -15.78 2.09
N ASP A 212 -12.25 -16.28 0.88
CA ASP A 212 -11.82 -17.66 0.69
C ASP A 212 -10.29 -17.73 0.61
N THR A 213 -9.67 -18.38 1.59
CA THR A 213 -8.20 -18.52 1.66
C THR A 213 -7.64 -19.40 0.53
N ALA A 214 -8.42 -20.32 -0.04
CA ALA A 214 -7.98 -21.12 -1.18
C ALA A 214 -7.84 -20.25 -2.44
N LEU A 215 -8.78 -19.32 -2.65
CA LEU A 215 -8.72 -18.34 -3.74
C LEU A 215 -7.64 -17.29 -3.48
N LEU A 216 -7.60 -16.75 -2.26
CA LEU A 216 -6.71 -15.66 -1.87
C LEU A 216 -5.22 -16.01 -1.98
N PHE A 217 -4.85 -17.27 -1.73
CA PHE A 217 -3.46 -17.74 -1.80
C PHE A 217 -3.16 -18.64 -3.02
N GLY A 218 -4.16 -18.96 -3.85
CA GLY A 218 -4.05 -20.04 -4.83
C GLY A 218 -3.71 -19.63 -6.26
N GLY A 219 -3.97 -18.38 -6.68
CA GLY A 219 -3.82 -18.01 -8.09
C GLY A 219 -4.60 -18.99 -8.99
N ARG A 220 -3.93 -19.68 -9.92
CA ARG A 220 -4.56 -20.66 -10.84
C ARG A 220 -4.89 -22.04 -10.23
N MET A 221 -4.38 -22.38 -9.05
CA MET A 221 -4.63 -23.69 -8.41
C MET A 221 -5.00 -23.50 -6.95
N LYS A 222 -6.05 -24.18 -6.45
CA LYS A 222 -6.41 -24.14 -5.01
C LYS A 222 -5.42 -25.00 -4.18
N PRO A 223 -4.49 -24.43 -3.39
CA PRO A 223 -3.60 -25.21 -2.53
C PRO A 223 -4.37 -25.70 -1.32
N SER A 224 -3.98 -26.84 -0.73
CA SER A 224 -4.61 -27.32 0.50
C SER A 224 -4.33 -26.40 1.69
N LEU A 225 -5.28 -26.31 2.62
CA LEU A 225 -5.14 -25.55 3.86
C LEU A 225 -3.88 -25.95 4.65
N LYS A 226 -3.60 -27.26 4.72
CA LYS A 226 -2.38 -27.80 5.33
C LYS A 226 -1.09 -27.24 4.72
N LYS A 227 -1.05 -27.08 3.39
CA LYS A 227 0.10 -26.49 2.68
C LYS A 227 0.22 -25.00 3.00
N LEU A 228 -0.90 -24.27 3.03
CA LEU A 228 -0.93 -22.85 3.37
C LEU A 228 -0.49 -22.60 4.82
N ALA A 229 -1.03 -23.34 5.78
CA ALA A 229 -0.67 -23.25 7.19
C ALA A 229 0.82 -23.51 7.41
N ARG A 230 1.38 -24.53 6.77
CA ARG A 230 2.80 -24.84 6.87
C ARG A 230 3.69 -23.75 6.25
N LYS A 231 3.28 -23.20 5.11
CA LYS A 231 4.03 -22.16 4.39
C LYS A 231 3.99 -20.80 5.11
N HIS A 232 2.80 -20.35 5.49
CA HIS A 232 2.57 -18.98 5.94
C HIS A 232 2.53 -18.83 7.47
N LEU A 233 2.11 -19.86 8.20
CA LEU A 233 2.04 -19.84 9.67
C LEU A 233 3.13 -20.69 10.33
N ARG A 234 3.90 -21.47 9.54
CA ARG A 234 4.85 -22.49 10.03
C ARG A 234 4.18 -23.47 11.00
N LYS A 235 2.87 -23.67 10.84
CA LYS A 235 2.03 -24.53 11.68
C LYS A 235 1.76 -25.84 10.95
N SER A 236 1.79 -26.95 11.68
CA SER A 236 1.26 -28.22 11.18
C SER A 236 -0.15 -28.41 11.74
N ILE A 237 -1.11 -28.61 10.85
CA ILE A 237 -2.52 -28.86 11.15
C ILE A 237 -2.92 -30.23 10.59
N GLN A 238 -4.10 -30.73 10.96
CA GLN A 238 -4.66 -31.99 10.43
C GLN A 238 -3.64 -33.13 10.59
N GLN A 239 -3.12 -33.27 11.82
CA GLN A 239 -2.20 -34.35 12.18
C GLN A 239 -3.00 -35.57 12.63
N PHE A 240 -2.83 -36.67 11.91
CA PHE A 240 -3.45 -37.94 12.25
C PHE A 240 -2.76 -38.53 13.48
N ASN A 241 -3.52 -38.79 14.55
CA ASN A 241 -3.04 -39.50 15.74
C ASN A 241 -4.19 -40.33 16.33
N PRO A 242 -3.93 -41.26 17.27
CA PRO A 242 -4.99 -42.12 17.84
C PRO A 242 -6.13 -41.38 18.54
N GLU A 243 -5.93 -40.11 18.91
CA GLU A 243 -6.92 -39.25 19.56
C GLU A 243 -7.67 -38.34 18.56
N ASN A 244 -7.15 -38.16 17.34
CA ASN A 244 -7.70 -37.36 16.25
C ASN A 244 -7.84 -38.22 14.99
N LEU A 245 -9.05 -38.77 14.81
CA LEU A 245 -9.39 -39.68 13.72
C LEU A 245 -9.52 -39.00 12.34
N GLY A 246 -9.57 -37.66 12.30
CA GLY A 246 -9.69 -36.86 11.08
C GLY A 246 -9.41 -35.38 11.34
N HIS A 247 -10.01 -34.48 10.55
CA HIS A 247 -9.88 -33.04 10.73
C HIS A 247 -10.75 -32.53 11.88
N ASP A 248 -10.42 -31.33 12.36
CA ASP A 248 -11.22 -30.61 13.34
C ASP A 248 -11.61 -29.26 12.75
N SER A 249 -12.89 -29.13 12.41
CA SER A 249 -13.46 -27.88 11.88
C SER A 249 -13.15 -26.63 12.72
N VAL A 250 -12.94 -26.75 14.04
CA VAL A 250 -12.48 -25.62 14.86
C VAL A 250 -11.02 -25.25 14.54
N GLU A 251 -10.12 -26.23 14.41
CA GLU A 251 -8.73 -25.99 14.00
C GLU A 251 -8.67 -25.34 12.60
N ASP A 252 -9.45 -25.84 11.66
CA ASP A 252 -9.43 -25.37 10.27
C ASP A 252 -10.02 -23.96 10.14
N ALA A 253 -11.16 -23.68 10.79
CA ALA A 253 -11.75 -22.34 10.87
C ALA A 253 -10.78 -21.32 11.51
N ARG A 254 -10.11 -21.70 12.61
CA ARG A 254 -9.07 -20.85 13.24
C ARG A 254 -7.90 -20.62 12.32
N THR A 255 -7.44 -21.66 11.63
CA THR A 255 -6.28 -21.57 10.75
C THR A 255 -6.56 -20.64 9.56
N CYS A 256 -7.78 -20.64 9.03
CA CYS A 256 -8.21 -19.66 8.02
C CYS A 256 -8.16 -18.22 8.55
N VAL A 257 -8.65 -17.97 9.77
CA VAL A 257 -8.54 -16.66 10.43
C VAL A 257 -7.09 -16.26 10.63
N GLN A 258 -6.23 -17.18 11.10
CA GLN A 258 -4.81 -16.95 11.29
C GLN A 258 -4.09 -16.60 9.99
N LEU A 259 -4.40 -17.28 8.88
CA LEU A 259 -3.85 -16.97 7.55
C LEU A 259 -4.23 -15.54 7.12
N VAL A 260 -5.50 -15.16 7.29
CA VAL A 260 -5.94 -13.80 6.98
C VAL A 260 -5.27 -12.78 7.91
N LYS A 261 -5.10 -13.07 9.21
CA LYS A 261 -4.32 -12.23 10.13
C LYS A 261 -2.86 -12.07 9.72
N GLN A 262 -2.24 -13.13 9.20
CA GLN A 262 -0.86 -13.08 8.72
C GLN A 262 -0.71 -12.10 7.56
N LEU A 263 -1.71 -11.92 6.69
CA LEU A 263 -1.70 -10.89 5.64
C LEU A 263 -1.66 -9.46 6.19
N PHE A 264 -2.14 -9.23 7.42
CA PHE A 264 -1.96 -7.94 8.10
C PHE A 264 -0.56 -7.76 8.69
N SER A 265 0.15 -8.86 8.94
CA SER A 265 1.41 -8.89 9.68
C SER A 265 2.63 -9.10 8.80
N ASP A 266 2.46 -9.59 7.56
CA ASP A 266 3.53 -9.85 6.61
C ASP A 266 3.99 -8.53 5.95
N PRO A 267 5.20 -8.01 6.27
CA PRO A 267 5.71 -6.78 5.68
C PRO A 267 5.94 -6.88 4.16
N ASN A 268 5.95 -8.08 3.58
CA ASN A 268 6.14 -8.29 2.14
C ASN A 268 4.83 -8.28 1.33
N MET A 269 3.66 -8.46 1.98
CA MET A 269 2.34 -8.34 1.35
C MET A 269 1.70 -6.96 1.59
N ILE A 270 2.38 -6.10 2.34
CA ILE A 270 2.01 -4.70 2.51
C ILE A 270 2.72 -3.89 1.43
N PHE A 271 2.11 -3.76 0.25
CA PHE A 271 2.32 -2.52 -0.48
C PHE A 271 1.44 -1.43 0.12
N ILE A 272 2.07 -0.30 0.42
CA ILE A 272 1.68 0.79 1.33
C ILE A 272 2.00 0.47 2.81
N SER A 273 3.28 0.41 3.16
CA SER A 273 3.70 0.36 4.57
C SER A 273 3.09 1.52 5.36
N LEU A 274 2.89 1.36 6.67
CA LEU A 274 2.63 2.48 7.59
C LEU A 274 3.59 3.65 7.26
N ALA A 275 4.85 3.34 6.96
CA ALA A 275 5.85 4.32 6.59
C ALA A 275 5.43 5.21 5.39
N HIS A 276 4.80 4.69 4.33
CA HIS A 276 4.37 5.53 3.19
C HIS A 276 3.25 6.50 3.55
N SER A 277 2.37 6.12 4.48
CA SER A 277 1.30 7.02 4.95
C SER A 277 1.80 8.00 6.03
N TYR A 278 2.72 7.58 6.91
CA TYR A 278 3.18 8.37 8.05
C TYR A 278 4.44 9.21 7.78
N ILE A 279 5.40 8.72 6.99
CA ILE A 279 6.66 9.44 6.70
C ILE A 279 6.40 10.80 6.04
N PRO A 280 5.60 10.92 4.95
CA PRO A 280 5.33 12.21 4.34
C PRO A 280 4.64 13.18 5.30
N LYS A 281 3.73 12.69 6.17
CA LYS A 281 3.06 13.48 7.20
C LYS A 281 4.06 14.03 8.23
N ILE A 282 4.91 13.15 8.78
CA ILE A 282 5.92 13.51 9.78
C ILE A 282 6.94 14.49 9.17
N LEU A 283 7.47 14.20 7.98
CA LEU A 283 8.45 15.05 7.30
C LEU A 283 7.87 16.40 6.89
N CYS A 284 6.60 16.47 6.47
CA CYS A 284 5.94 17.74 6.18
C CYS A 284 5.81 18.63 7.43
N ILE A 285 5.43 18.05 8.57
CA ILE A 285 5.35 18.76 9.86
C ILE A 285 6.74 19.27 10.26
N LEU A 286 7.75 18.38 10.24
CA LEU A 286 9.13 18.74 10.57
C LEU A 286 9.68 19.83 9.64
N SER A 287 9.48 19.70 8.33
CA SER A 287 9.91 20.67 7.33
C SER A 287 9.30 22.04 7.60
N THR A 288 7.99 22.08 7.90
CA THR A 288 7.29 23.33 8.19
C THR A 288 7.83 23.98 9.47
N ILE A 289 8.02 23.21 10.54
CA ILE A 289 8.56 23.72 11.81
C ILE A 289 9.98 24.26 11.62
N ILE A 290 10.87 23.46 11.01
CA ILE A 290 12.29 23.78 10.88
C ILE A 290 12.51 24.94 9.90
N ASN A 291 11.86 24.95 8.74
CA ASN A 291 11.97 26.05 7.79
C ASN A 291 11.37 27.34 8.36
N THR A 292 10.25 27.28 9.10
CA THR A 292 9.68 28.47 9.77
C THR A 292 10.62 29.02 10.85
N PHE A 293 11.23 28.13 11.65
CA PHE A 293 12.26 28.52 12.62
C PHE A 293 13.47 29.17 11.92
N PHE A 294 13.94 28.57 10.83
CA PHE A 294 15.06 29.09 10.04
C PHE A 294 14.75 30.46 9.44
N ILE A 295 13.57 30.66 8.85
CA ILE A 295 13.10 31.96 8.35
C ILE A 295 13.13 33.01 9.47
N THR A 296 12.64 32.66 10.67
CA THR A 296 12.65 33.55 11.84
C THR A 296 14.08 33.91 12.25
N LEU A 297 15.00 32.95 12.22
CA LEU A 297 16.41 33.15 12.53
C LEU A 297 17.08 34.07 11.50
N VAL A 298 16.85 33.83 10.21
CA VAL A 298 17.35 34.65 9.10
C VAL A 298 16.81 36.07 9.20
N HIS A 299 15.54 36.26 9.53
CA HIS A 299 14.95 37.58 9.65
C HIS A 299 15.51 38.38 10.84
N ARG A 300 15.66 37.74 12.01
CA ARG A 300 15.99 38.42 13.27
C ARG A 300 17.48 38.48 13.61
N LYS A 301 18.30 37.55 13.09
CA LYS A 301 19.69 37.34 13.56
C LYS A 301 20.76 37.37 12.46
N SER A 302 20.38 37.54 11.20
CA SER A 302 21.37 37.67 10.12
C SER A 302 22.24 38.91 10.32
N SER A 303 23.57 38.75 10.25
CA SER A 303 24.48 39.88 10.32
C SER A 303 24.37 40.78 9.09
N ILE A 304 24.87 42.01 9.23
CA ILE A 304 25.01 42.98 8.13
C ILE A 304 25.86 42.38 6.98
N SER A 305 26.81 41.49 7.29
CA SER A 305 27.67 40.85 6.29
C SER A 305 26.93 39.91 5.33
N ILE A 306 25.76 39.38 5.74
CA ILE A 306 24.88 38.59 4.88
C ILE A 306 24.07 39.51 3.95
N GLY A 307 23.68 40.69 4.44
CA GLY A 307 22.98 41.71 3.65
C GLY A 307 21.72 41.20 2.96
N LYS A 308 21.52 41.56 1.69
CA LYS A 308 20.34 41.17 0.90
C LYS A 308 20.29 39.68 0.53
N TYR A 309 21.39 38.93 0.70
CA TYR A 309 21.39 37.48 0.46
C TYR A 309 20.35 36.72 1.31
N LYS A 310 19.98 37.27 2.48
CA LYS A 310 18.97 36.70 3.37
C LYS A 310 17.63 36.43 2.68
N TYR A 311 17.25 37.24 1.68
CA TYR A 311 16.00 37.05 0.94
C TYR A 311 16.02 35.77 0.09
N LEU A 312 17.17 35.42 -0.49
CA LEU A 312 17.33 34.17 -1.23
C LEU A 312 17.22 32.95 -0.30
N LEU A 313 17.82 33.02 0.90
CA LEU A 313 17.68 31.98 1.92
C LEU A 313 16.21 31.78 2.35
N ILE A 314 15.46 32.88 2.52
CA ILE A 314 14.02 32.83 2.83
C ILE A 314 13.23 32.21 1.68
N THR A 315 13.50 32.60 0.43
CA THR A 315 12.83 32.02 -0.76
C THR A 315 13.03 30.50 -0.84
N PHE A 316 14.25 30.02 -0.61
CA PHE A 316 14.54 28.59 -0.61
C PHE A 316 13.81 27.84 0.52
N SER A 317 13.70 28.47 1.70
CA SER A 317 12.96 27.89 2.83
C SER A 317 11.46 27.79 2.56
N ILE A 318 10.88 28.78 1.88
CA ILE A 318 9.47 28.75 1.44
C ILE A 318 9.28 27.65 0.40
N PHE A 319 10.22 27.51 -0.54
CA PHE A 319 10.21 26.44 -1.54
C PHE A 319 10.21 25.06 -0.86
N ASN A 320 11.08 24.83 0.14
CA ASN A 320 11.10 23.58 0.91
C ASN A 320 9.74 23.25 1.55
N ILE A 321 9.06 24.25 2.12
CA ILE A 321 7.71 24.08 2.70
C ILE A 321 6.70 23.69 1.61
N ILE A 322 6.71 24.37 0.46
CA ILE A 322 5.83 24.07 -0.67
C ILE A 322 6.07 22.64 -1.18
N THR A 323 7.33 22.24 -1.37
CA THR A 323 7.67 20.87 -1.78
C THR A 323 7.14 19.85 -0.78
N SER A 324 7.28 20.10 0.52
CA SER A 324 6.82 19.18 1.56
C SER A 324 5.28 19.07 1.61
N LEU A 325 4.57 20.18 1.36
CA LEU A 325 3.10 20.18 1.25
C LEU A 325 2.64 19.38 0.03
N LEU A 326 3.34 19.51 -1.10
CA LEU A 326 3.02 18.73 -2.30
C LEU A 326 3.24 17.24 -2.08
N GLU A 327 4.28 16.85 -1.33
CA GLU A 327 4.51 15.46 -0.95
C GLU A 327 3.44 14.89 -0.02
N LEU A 328 2.86 15.74 0.86
CA LEU A 328 1.73 15.36 1.70
C LEU A 328 0.46 15.12 0.89
N ILE A 329 0.22 15.93 -0.14
CA ILE A 329 -0.98 15.84 -0.99
C ILE A 329 -0.88 14.65 -1.96
N ALA A 330 0.32 14.40 -2.50
CA ALA A 330 0.60 13.34 -3.47
C ALA A 330 1.80 12.48 -3.01
N PRO A 331 1.65 11.66 -1.94
CA PRO A 331 2.66 10.70 -1.57
C PRO A 331 2.71 9.60 -2.63
N ILE A 332 3.91 9.37 -3.16
CA ILE A 332 4.15 8.45 -4.26
C ILE A 332 4.72 7.13 -3.73
N SER A 333 4.44 6.08 -4.46
CA SER A 333 5.17 4.82 -4.42
C SER A 333 5.58 4.44 -5.83
N THR A 334 6.56 3.55 -5.93
CA THR A 334 7.10 3.10 -7.21
C THR A 334 6.93 1.60 -7.38
N GLU A 335 6.67 1.16 -8.59
CA GLU A 335 6.66 -0.25 -8.95
C GLU A 335 7.47 -0.47 -10.23
N SER A 336 8.34 -1.48 -10.21
CA SER A 336 9.04 -1.93 -11.41
C SER A 336 8.25 -3.01 -12.12
N PHE A 337 7.92 -2.78 -13.39
CA PHE A 337 7.35 -3.79 -14.27
C PHE A 337 8.33 -4.10 -15.40
N GLN A 338 9.05 -5.21 -15.28
CA GLN A 338 10.11 -5.61 -16.21
C GLN A 338 11.19 -4.52 -16.43
N ILE A 339 11.14 -3.78 -17.55
CA ILE A 339 12.03 -2.64 -17.83
C ILE A 339 11.27 -1.30 -17.85
N SER A 340 10.19 -1.21 -17.09
CA SER A 340 9.42 0.01 -16.88
C SER A 340 9.39 0.38 -15.40
N LEU A 341 9.46 1.68 -15.09
CA LEU A 341 9.14 2.19 -13.77
C LEU A 341 7.76 2.84 -13.79
N ILE A 342 6.93 2.49 -12.83
CA ILE A 342 5.64 3.13 -12.59
C ILE A 342 5.74 3.90 -11.29
N VAL A 343 5.30 5.16 -11.29
CA VAL A 343 5.18 5.99 -10.10
C VAL A 343 3.71 6.33 -9.91
N PHE A 344 3.13 5.86 -8.81
CA PHE A 344 1.69 5.97 -8.53
C PHE A 344 1.45 6.57 -7.15
N VAL A 345 0.23 7.06 -6.90
CA VAL A 345 -0.14 7.58 -5.57
C VAL A 345 -0.36 6.45 -4.58
N ALA A 346 0.32 6.52 -3.43
CA ALA A 346 0.21 5.53 -2.36
C ALA A 346 -0.99 5.80 -1.42
N ASP A 347 -1.34 7.06 -1.20
CA ASP A 347 -2.39 7.52 -0.28
C ASP A 347 -2.77 8.96 -0.67
N SER A 348 -4.04 9.30 -0.92
CA SER A 348 -4.39 10.72 -1.10
C SER A 348 -5.87 10.95 -0.82
N LEU A 349 -6.20 12.10 -0.24
CA LEU A 349 -7.59 12.49 0.02
C LEU A 349 -8.34 12.90 -1.27
N ILE A 350 -7.61 13.10 -2.38
CA ILE A 350 -8.15 13.75 -3.58
C ILE A 350 -8.27 12.78 -4.76
N TYR A 351 -7.54 11.66 -4.76
CA TYR A 351 -7.51 10.77 -5.93
C TYR A 351 -8.83 10.05 -6.19
N GLU A 352 -9.62 9.76 -5.15
CA GLU A 352 -10.96 9.18 -5.27
C GLU A 352 -11.93 10.09 -6.06
N TYR A 353 -11.66 11.40 -6.13
CA TYR A 353 -12.51 12.39 -6.79
C TYR A 353 -11.94 12.92 -8.10
N HIS A 354 -10.62 13.07 -8.21
CA HIS A 354 -9.95 13.67 -9.36
C HIS A 354 -8.65 12.96 -9.76
N ARG A 355 -8.77 11.93 -10.60
CA ARG A 355 -7.64 11.14 -11.11
C ARG A 355 -6.59 11.98 -11.85
N ASP A 356 -7.01 12.72 -12.88
CA ASP A 356 -6.07 13.43 -13.76
C ASP A 356 -5.37 14.59 -13.03
N LEU A 357 -6.07 15.26 -12.12
CA LEU A 357 -5.47 16.25 -11.22
C LEU A 357 -4.40 15.61 -10.33
N THR A 358 -4.69 14.45 -9.75
CA THR A 358 -3.74 13.75 -8.89
C THR A 358 -2.52 13.28 -9.68
N GLN A 359 -2.70 12.81 -10.91
CA GLN A 359 -1.60 12.45 -11.80
C GLN A 359 -0.73 13.65 -12.20
N PHE A 360 -1.36 14.81 -12.44
CA PHE A 360 -0.64 16.06 -12.61
C PHE A 360 0.16 16.43 -11.36
N LEU A 361 -0.39 16.25 -10.16
CA LEU A 361 0.31 16.53 -8.90
C LEU A 361 1.52 15.60 -8.69
N ILE A 362 1.44 14.32 -9.08
CA ILE A 362 2.61 13.42 -9.12
C ILE A 362 3.69 14.00 -10.05
N SER A 363 3.30 14.41 -11.25
CA SER A 363 4.22 14.97 -12.24
C SER A 363 4.88 16.27 -11.74
N LEU A 364 4.08 17.15 -11.14
CA LEU A 364 4.54 18.38 -10.52
C LEU A 364 5.52 18.08 -9.38
N ARG A 365 5.22 17.08 -8.55
CA ARG A 365 6.11 16.65 -7.46
C ARG A 365 7.46 16.20 -8.01
N CYS A 366 7.49 15.32 -9.01
CA CYS A 366 8.73 14.89 -9.64
C CYS A 366 9.52 16.08 -10.20
N SER A 367 8.84 17.08 -10.78
CA SER A 367 9.49 18.28 -11.31
C SER A 367 10.19 19.17 -10.26
N MET A 368 9.79 19.10 -8.99
CA MET A 368 10.36 19.94 -7.92
C MET A 368 11.86 19.72 -7.71
N VAL A 369 12.39 18.56 -8.09
CA VAL A 369 13.82 18.28 -8.07
C VAL A 369 14.58 19.26 -8.99
N CYS A 370 14.07 19.54 -10.19
CA CYS A 370 14.67 20.52 -11.10
C CYS A 370 14.55 21.95 -10.54
N TYR A 371 13.41 22.33 -9.98
CA TYR A 371 13.27 23.65 -9.34
C TYR A 371 14.33 23.88 -8.25
N THR A 372 14.67 22.84 -7.48
CA THR A 372 15.72 22.88 -6.45
C THR A 372 17.06 23.31 -7.05
N PHE A 373 17.50 22.65 -8.13
CA PHE A 373 18.77 22.99 -8.78
C PHE A 373 18.75 24.38 -9.41
N GLY A 374 17.64 24.78 -10.02
CA GLY A 374 17.50 26.14 -10.57
C GLY A 374 17.66 27.23 -9.50
N LEU A 375 17.10 27.01 -8.30
CA LEU A 375 17.27 27.93 -7.16
C LEU A 375 18.72 27.95 -6.65
N ILE A 376 19.40 26.80 -6.59
CA ILE A 376 20.82 26.73 -6.23
C ILE A 376 21.68 27.52 -7.23
N SER A 377 21.39 27.42 -8.53
CA SER A 377 22.09 28.19 -9.56
C SER A 377 21.93 29.70 -9.40
N ILE A 378 20.76 30.18 -8.98
CA ILE A 378 20.57 31.59 -8.62
C ILE A 378 21.47 31.99 -7.45
N HIS A 379 21.62 31.12 -6.43
CA HIS A 379 22.50 31.41 -5.30
C HIS A 379 23.97 31.50 -5.73
N PHE A 380 24.44 30.63 -6.63
CA PHE A 380 25.79 30.74 -7.19
C PHE A 380 25.95 32.00 -8.03
N LEU A 381 24.97 32.33 -8.86
CA LEU A 381 24.99 33.53 -9.69
C LEU A 381 25.07 34.80 -8.84
N TYR A 382 24.27 34.88 -7.77
CA TYR A 382 24.33 35.95 -6.79
C TYR A 382 25.72 36.09 -6.19
N ARG A 383 26.32 34.97 -5.75
CA ARG A 383 27.66 34.98 -5.14
C ARG A 383 28.74 35.38 -6.12
N TYR A 384 28.63 34.93 -7.36
CA TYR A 384 29.51 35.35 -8.43
C TYR A 384 29.43 36.86 -8.68
N PHE A 385 28.24 37.45 -8.75
CA PHE A 385 28.10 38.90 -8.91
C PHE A 385 28.62 39.68 -7.70
N ALA A 386 28.36 39.20 -6.48
CA ALA A 386 28.82 39.85 -5.26
C ALA A 386 30.35 39.98 -5.18
N ILE A 387 31.10 39.01 -5.71
CA ILE A 387 32.56 39.00 -5.64
C ILE A 387 33.19 39.50 -6.94
N CYS A 388 32.75 38.98 -8.10
CA CYS A 388 33.41 39.19 -9.38
C CYS A 388 32.90 40.42 -10.13
N LYS A 389 31.60 40.73 -10.02
CA LYS A 389 30.91 41.70 -10.90
C LYS A 389 29.88 42.55 -10.12
N ASN A 390 30.37 43.40 -9.23
CA ASN A 390 29.55 44.16 -8.28
C ASN A 390 28.49 45.08 -8.92
N TYR A 391 28.71 45.56 -10.15
CA TYR A 391 27.70 46.34 -10.89
C TYR A 391 26.35 45.60 -11.04
N TRP A 392 26.42 44.31 -11.39
CA TRP A 392 25.23 43.48 -11.60
C TRP A 392 24.50 43.15 -10.29
N LEU A 393 25.20 43.23 -9.14
CA LEU A 393 24.62 43.00 -7.82
C LEU A 393 23.52 44.03 -7.50
N ASN A 394 23.71 45.29 -7.92
CA ASN A 394 22.75 46.36 -7.70
C ASN A 394 21.46 46.18 -8.52
N LEU A 395 21.54 45.45 -9.64
CA LEU A 395 20.40 45.11 -10.48
C LEU A 395 19.64 43.89 -9.96
N PHE A 396 20.34 42.95 -9.31
CA PHE A 396 19.83 41.65 -8.87
C PHE A 396 18.52 41.72 -8.07
N PHE A 397 18.37 42.73 -7.20
CA PHE A 397 17.17 42.91 -6.36
C PHE A 397 16.20 43.98 -6.88
N LYS A 398 16.36 44.47 -8.10
CA LYS A 398 15.34 45.32 -8.72
C LYS A 398 14.17 44.43 -9.19
N PRO A 399 12.90 44.89 -9.05
CA PRO A 399 11.72 44.07 -9.35
C PRO A 399 11.76 43.38 -10.73
N LYS A 400 12.20 44.10 -11.77
CA LYS A 400 12.35 43.55 -13.13
C LYS A 400 13.27 42.32 -13.19
N TYR A 401 14.42 42.35 -12.51
CA TYR A 401 15.39 41.26 -12.56
C TYR A 401 14.99 40.10 -11.65
N ILE A 402 14.31 40.39 -10.54
CA ILE A 402 13.65 39.35 -9.72
C ILE A 402 12.65 38.58 -10.58
N LEU A 403 11.79 39.27 -11.32
CA LEU A 403 10.82 38.64 -12.23
C LEU A 403 11.50 37.77 -13.29
N ILE A 404 12.57 38.28 -13.92
CA ILE A 404 13.35 37.51 -14.91
C ILE A 404 13.93 36.23 -14.28
N MET A 405 14.51 36.31 -13.09
CA MET A 405 15.07 35.14 -12.41
C MET A 405 13.99 34.10 -12.06
N TRP A 406 12.83 34.55 -11.57
CA TRP A 406 11.70 33.66 -11.33
C TRP A 406 11.21 33.00 -12.61
N LEU A 407 11.12 33.76 -13.71
CA LEU A 407 10.76 33.22 -15.01
C LEU A 407 11.77 32.16 -15.48
N LEU A 408 13.08 32.41 -15.34
CA LEU A 408 14.12 31.46 -15.72
C LEU A 408 14.04 30.17 -14.90
N VAL A 409 13.83 30.26 -13.58
CA VAL A 409 13.64 29.08 -12.73
C VAL A 409 12.35 28.35 -13.06
N SER A 410 11.27 29.07 -13.36
CA SER A 410 10.02 28.46 -13.80
C SER A 410 10.17 27.73 -15.13
N ILE A 411 10.86 28.31 -16.12
CA ILE A 411 11.15 27.63 -17.39
C ILE A 411 11.99 26.38 -17.16
N TYR A 412 13.04 26.50 -16.34
CA TYR A 412 13.92 25.38 -16.01
C TYR A 412 13.17 24.25 -15.29
N GLY A 413 12.41 24.57 -14.24
CA GLY A 413 11.64 23.59 -13.47
C GLY A 413 10.51 22.95 -14.30
N SER A 414 9.77 23.75 -15.06
CA SER A 414 8.71 23.28 -15.94
C SER A 414 9.22 22.41 -17.09
N SER A 415 10.50 22.51 -17.47
CA SER A 415 11.06 21.66 -18.53
C SER A 415 10.92 20.17 -18.20
N TYR A 416 11.10 19.79 -16.94
CA TYR A 416 10.93 18.40 -16.52
C TYR A 416 9.45 17.99 -16.46
N LEU A 417 8.56 18.89 -16.01
CA LEU A 417 7.12 18.66 -16.03
C LEU A 417 6.60 18.40 -17.46
N ILE A 418 7.08 19.17 -18.44
CA ILE A 418 6.74 18.99 -19.86
C ILE A 418 7.24 17.63 -20.38
N LEU A 419 8.45 17.21 -20.01
CA LEU A 419 8.98 15.89 -20.38
C LEU A 419 8.10 14.75 -19.83
N ILE A 420 7.69 14.83 -18.56
CA ILE A 420 6.80 13.84 -17.94
C ILE A 420 5.45 13.84 -18.66
N ALA A 421 4.83 15.00 -18.84
CA ALA A 421 3.52 15.12 -19.47
C ALA A 421 3.52 14.60 -20.92
N LYS A 422 4.63 14.75 -21.65
CA LYS A 422 4.72 14.33 -23.05
C LYS A 422 5.05 12.85 -23.23
N TYR A 423 5.93 12.29 -22.40
CA TYR A 423 6.56 10.99 -22.67
C TYR A 423 6.31 9.94 -21.59
N MET A 424 5.64 10.28 -20.50
CA MET A 424 5.39 9.38 -19.38
C MET A 424 3.93 9.34 -18.93
N TRP A 425 3.07 10.05 -19.66
CA TRP A 425 1.64 9.99 -19.44
C TRP A 425 1.10 8.67 -20.00
N PRO A 426 0.50 7.79 -19.18
CA PRO A 426 0.01 6.51 -19.66
C PRO A 426 -1.21 6.70 -20.58
N ASP A 427 -1.17 6.05 -21.74
CA ASP A 427 -2.32 5.88 -22.63
C ASP A 427 -3.24 4.74 -22.17
N ASP A 428 -4.42 4.63 -22.79
CA ASP A 428 -5.42 3.62 -22.42
C ASP A 428 -4.91 2.20 -22.65
N VAL A 429 -4.09 1.99 -23.69
CA VAL A 429 -3.47 0.70 -24.01
C VAL A 429 -2.52 0.26 -22.89
N THR A 430 -1.66 1.16 -22.42
CA THR A 430 -0.72 0.91 -21.32
C THR A 430 -1.48 0.62 -20.03
N ARG A 431 -2.56 1.36 -19.73
CA ARG A 431 -3.41 1.10 -18.56
C ARG A 431 -4.01 -0.28 -18.60
N GLN A 432 -4.61 -0.69 -19.71
CA GLN A 432 -5.24 -2.01 -19.84
C GLN A 432 -4.25 -3.15 -19.61
N LYS A 433 -3.03 -3.03 -20.14
CA LYS A 433 -1.99 -4.06 -19.98
C LYS A 433 -1.55 -4.25 -18.54
N LEU A 434 -1.35 -3.15 -17.84
CA LEU A 434 -0.94 -3.16 -16.44
C LEU A 434 -2.10 -3.48 -15.47
N ASN A 435 -3.33 -3.54 -15.97
CA ASN A 435 -4.52 -3.67 -15.13
C ASN A 435 -4.54 -4.97 -14.34
N LEU A 436 -4.19 -6.10 -14.97
CA LEU A 436 -4.18 -7.40 -14.29
C LEU A 436 -3.12 -7.44 -13.19
N ASP A 437 -1.91 -6.96 -13.47
CA ASP A 437 -0.82 -6.93 -12.49
C ASP A 437 -1.14 -6.03 -11.28
N PHE A 438 -1.80 -4.88 -11.53
CA PHE A 438 -2.22 -3.97 -10.46
C PHE A 438 -3.40 -4.52 -9.65
N ILE A 439 -4.34 -5.21 -10.29
CA ILE A 439 -5.43 -5.91 -9.58
C ILE A 439 -4.85 -7.03 -8.73
N GLU A 440 -3.93 -7.84 -9.26
CA GLU A 440 -3.31 -8.94 -8.52
C GLU A 440 -2.47 -8.41 -7.33
N LYS A 441 -1.72 -7.33 -7.53
CA LYS A 441 -0.78 -6.81 -6.51
C LYS A 441 -1.40 -5.81 -5.53
N TYR A 442 -2.36 -5.01 -5.96
CA TYR A 442 -2.94 -3.92 -5.16
C TYR A 442 -4.46 -3.99 -4.99
N ASN A 443 -5.12 -4.99 -5.60
CA ASN A 443 -6.58 -5.13 -5.61
C ASN A 443 -7.33 -3.90 -6.16
N GLU A 444 -6.69 -3.20 -7.10
CA GLU A 444 -7.21 -1.95 -7.66
C GLU A 444 -6.90 -1.87 -9.15
N SER A 445 -7.86 -1.35 -9.92
CA SER A 445 -7.70 -1.19 -11.37
C SER A 445 -6.83 0.02 -11.70
N THR A 446 -5.98 -0.13 -12.72
CA THR A 446 -5.21 0.98 -13.32
C THR A 446 -6.10 2.07 -13.90
N GLY A 447 -7.40 1.83 -14.13
CA GLY A 447 -8.35 2.86 -14.52
C GLY A 447 -8.57 3.93 -13.44
N ASN A 448 -8.51 3.52 -12.17
CA ASN A 448 -8.78 4.37 -11.00
C ASN A 448 -7.50 4.92 -10.39
N ILE A 449 -6.36 4.24 -10.57
CA ILE A 449 -5.07 4.67 -10.00
C ILE A 449 -4.44 5.76 -10.87
N PRO A 450 -4.11 6.94 -10.30
CA PRO A 450 -3.27 7.93 -10.96
C PRO A 450 -1.81 7.48 -10.93
N PHE A 451 -1.16 7.41 -12.10
CA PHE A 451 0.24 7.05 -12.19
C PHE A 451 0.92 7.67 -13.42
N ILE A 452 2.24 7.76 -13.38
CA ILE A 452 3.11 8.05 -14.53
C ILE A 452 4.02 6.84 -14.78
N ILE A 453 4.44 6.63 -16.02
CA ILE A 453 5.25 5.47 -16.40
C ILE A 453 6.46 5.88 -17.26
N ALA A 454 7.63 5.38 -16.91
CA ALA A 454 8.82 5.41 -17.77
C ALA A 454 9.09 4.00 -18.29
N SER A 455 8.80 3.76 -19.57
CA SER A 455 9.13 2.51 -20.27
C SER A 455 10.40 2.67 -21.11
N TYR A 456 11.24 1.61 -21.15
CA TYR A 456 12.55 1.62 -21.79
C TYR A 456 12.72 0.64 -22.95
N GLY A 457 11.63 0.35 -23.68
CA GLY A 457 11.67 -0.63 -24.78
C GLY A 457 10.90 -1.91 -24.48
N GLN A 458 9.90 -1.84 -23.59
CA GLN A 458 8.90 -2.88 -23.51
C GLN A 458 8.24 -3.02 -24.89
N PRO A 459 8.09 -4.24 -25.43
CA PRO A 459 7.17 -4.45 -26.53
C PRO A 459 5.84 -3.82 -26.11
N GLU A 460 5.12 -3.23 -27.06
CA GLU A 460 3.71 -2.88 -26.83
C GLU A 460 3.42 -1.69 -25.87
N ILE A 461 4.43 -1.07 -25.24
CA ILE A 461 4.34 0.19 -24.47
C ILE A 461 5.32 1.21 -25.08
N ASP A 462 4.91 2.47 -25.22
CA ASP A 462 5.77 3.54 -25.77
C ASP A 462 7.13 3.63 -25.02
N PRO A 463 8.28 3.41 -25.70
CA PRO A 463 9.60 3.43 -25.08
C PRO A 463 10.14 4.84 -24.81
N SER A 464 9.32 5.88 -24.99
CA SER A 464 9.72 7.28 -24.82
C SER A 464 10.14 7.67 -23.39
N GLY A 465 9.94 6.79 -22.40
CA GLY A 465 10.45 6.98 -21.04
C GLY A 465 11.97 7.21 -21.00
N ILE A 466 12.73 6.55 -21.89
CA ILE A 466 14.19 6.76 -21.98
C ILE A 466 14.54 8.19 -22.40
N ILE A 467 13.74 8.78 -23.29
CA ILE A 467 13.94 10.13 -23.80
C ILE A 467 13.67 11.13 -22.67
N ALA A 468 12.59 10.94 -21.93
CA ALA A 468 12.23 11.79 -20.80
C ALA A 468 13.31 11.77 -19.72
N MET A 469 13.70 10.59 -19.24
CA MET A 469 14.65 10.45 -18.14
C MET A 469 16.08 10.79 -18.56
N GLY A 470 16.48 10.44 -19.78
CA GLY A 470 17.75 10.87 -20.36
C GLY A 470 17.85 12.39 -20.46
N SER A 471 16.81 13.05 -21.00
CA SER A 471 16.78 14.51 -21.13
C SER A 471 16.80 15.21 -19.77
N ALA A 472 15.99 14.76 -18.81
CA ALA A 472 15.96 15.32 -17.45
C ALA A 472 17.32 15.19 -16.74
N THR A 473 18.00 14.05 -16.93
CA THR A 473 19.34 13.80 -16.39
C THR A 473 20.37 14.74 -17.02
N ILE A 474 20.36 14.92 -18.34
CA ILE A 474 21.26 15.84 -19.05
C ILE A 474 21.03 17.29 -18.57
N ILE A 475 19.77 17.72 -18.47
CA ILE A 475 19.40 19.06 -17.97
C ILE A 475 19.94 19.29 -16.54
N SER A 476 19.89 18.27 -15.69
CA SER A 476 20.42 18.35 -14.32
C SER A 476 21.95 18.40 -14.29
N ILE A 477 22.62 17.60 -15.13
CA ILE A 477 24.09 17.61 -15.28
C ILE A 477 24.59 18.97 -15.79
N ILE A 478 23.90 19.58 -16.76
CA ILE A 478 24.24 20.92 -17.27
C ILE A 478 24.16 21.95 -16.13
N SER A 479 23.12 21.89 -15.31
CA SER A 479 22.95 22.80 -14.16
C SER A 479 24.06 22.63 -13.12
N LEU A 480 24.36 21.38 -12.73
CA LEU A 480 25.47 21.09 -11.81
C LEU A 480 26.82 21.54 -12.37
N THR A 481 27.04 21.40 -13.67
CA THR A 481 28.26 21.87 -14.35
C THR A 481 28.35 23.39 -14.34
N PHE A 482 27.25 24.08 -14.61
CA PHE A 482 27.17 25.54 -14.52
C PHE A 482 27.53 26.04 -13.11
N ASP A 483 26.96 25.40 -12.08
CA ASP A 483 27.24 25.71 -10.68
C ASP A 483 28.71 25.47 -10.32
N ALA A 484 29.30 24.34 -10.76
CA ALA A 484 30.71 24.03 -10.54
C ALA A 484 31.65 25.05 -11.20
N VAL A 485 31.31 25.50 -12.42
CA VAL A 485 32.07 26.56 -13.11
C VAL A 485 31.99 27.88 -12.35
N LEU A 486 30.80 28.28 -11.88
CA LEU A 486 30.64 29.47 -11.05
C LEU A 486 31.42 29.35 -9.74
N ALA A 487 31.32 28.22 -9.04
CA ALA A 487 32.05 27.95 -7.81
C ALA A 487 33.57 28.11 -8.00
N THR A 488 34.11 27.57 -9.09
CA THR A 488 35.53 27.66 -9.45
C THR A 488 35.96 29.11 -9.72
N LYS A 489 35.16 29.85 -10.50
CA LYS A 489 35.41 31.28 -10.77
C LYS A 489 35.37 32.11 -9.48
N ILE A 490 34.41 31.85 -8.60
CA ILE A 490 34.30 32.52 -7.29
C ILE A 490 35.54 32.22 -6.45
N HIS A 491 35.95 30.95 -6.36
CA HIS A 491 37.13 30.54 -5.59
C HIS A 491 38.39 31.29 -6.03
N PHE A 492 38.65 31.33 -7.34
CA PHE A 492 39.81 32.00 -7.91
C PHE A 492 39.74 33.52 -7.69
N ALA A 493 38.56 34.13 -7.84
CA ALA A 493 38.36 35.54 -7.55
C ALA A 493 38.62 35.90 -6.07
N ILE A 494 38.20 35.06 -5.12
CA ILE A 494 38.50 35.27 -3.68
C ILE A 494 40.00 35.19 -3.42
N LYS A 495 40.72 34.27 -4.07
CA LYS A 495 42.16 34.10 -3.90
C LYS A 495 42.92 35.34 -4.37
N ASN A 496 42.60 35.81 -5.58
CA ASN A 496 43.42 36.80 -6.29
C ASN A 496 43.01 38.25 -6.06
N LYS A 497 41.77 38.54 -5.63
CA LYS A 497 41.39 39.91 -5.30
C LYS A 497 42.09 40.39 -4.03
N VAL A 498 42.49 41.66 -4.04
CA VAL A 498 43.01 42.39 -2.87
C VAL A 498 41.83 42.70 -1.95
N LEU A 499 41.64 41.86 -0.94
CA LEU A 499 40.58 41.93 0.06
C LEU A 499 41.20 41.64 1.43
N SER A 500 40.64 42.21 2.50
CA SER A 500 41.11 41.92 3.86
C SER A 500 40.95 40.43 4.20
N ASN A 501 41.84 39.90 5.05
CA ASN A 501 41.80 38.50 5.49
C ASN A 501 40.48 38.14 6.20
N HIS A 502 39.83 39.12 6.83
CA HIS A 502 38.49 38.94 7.40
C HIS A 502 37.45 38.72 6.29
N VAL A 503 37.40 39.58 5.28
CA VAL A 503 36.43 39.50 4.17
C VAL A 503 36.65 38.23 3.33
N LYS A 504 37.89 37.84 3.05
CA LYS A 504 38.20 36.56 2.37
C LYS A 504 37.66 35.35 3.14
N ARG A 505 37.77 35.34 4.47
CA ARG A 505 37.22 34.27 5.32
C ARG A 505 35.69 34.20 5.25
N VAL A 506 35.02 35.35 5.30
CA VAL A 506 33.54 35.42 5.18
C VAL A 506 33.09 34.85 3.83
N HIS A 507 33.65 35.31 2.70
CA HIS A 507 33.29 34.78 1.39
C HIS A 507 33.59 33.28 1.22
N ARG A 508 34.71 32.80 1.77
CA ARG A 508 35.05 31.38 1.74
C ARG A 508 34.04 30.53 2.51
N ASN A 509 33.61 30.98 3.68
CA ASN A 509 32.61 30.26 4.49
C ASN A 509 31.24 30.23 3.78
N LEU A 510 30.84 31.33 3.16
CA LEU A 510 29.61 31.41 2.38
C LEU A 510 29.66 30.51 1.14
N LEU A 511 30.80 30.47 0.43
CA LEU A 511 30.99 29.56 -0.71
C LEU A 511 30.97 28.09 -0.27
N LYS A 512 31.66 27.74 0.82
CA LYS A 512 31.62 26.37 1.38
C LYS A 512 30.20 25.94 1.75
N THR A 513 29.43 26.85 2.35
CA THR A 513 28.03 26.59 2.68
C THR A 513 27.23 26.30 1.41
N LEU A 514 27.41 27.13 0.37
CA LEU A 514 26.69 26.94 -0.89
C LEU A 514 27.08 25.64 -1.60
N ILE A 515 28.36 25.25 -1.59
CA ILE A 515 28.81 23.95 -2.11
C ILE A 515 28.16 22.80 -1.34
N ALA A 516 28.08 22.90 0.00
CA ALA A 516 27.39 21.89 0.81
C ALA A 516 25.89 21.82 0.45
N GLN A 517 25.25 22.96 0.22
CA GLN A 517 23.86 23.04 -0.27
C GLN A 517 23.67 22.47 -1.68
N THR A 518 24.73 22.28 -2.48
CA THR A 518 24.64 21.59 -3.77
C THR A 518 24.85 20.09 -3.61
N VAL A 519 25.87 19.70 -2.85
CA VAL A 519 26.26 18.28 -2.67
C VAL A 519 25.17 17.48 -1.94
N ILE A 520 24.53 18.08 -0.93
CA ILE A 520 23.51 17.39 -0.12
C ILE A 520 22.26 17.02 -0.93
N PRO A 521 21.60 17.93 -1.67
CA PRO A 521 20.53 17.55 -2.58
C PRO A 521 21.02 16.58 -3.65
N SER A 522 22.24 16.72 -4.17
CA SER A 522 22.75 15.73 -5.12
C SER A 522 22.74 14.29 -4.55
N PHE A 523 23.04 14.14 -3.27
CA PHE A 523 23.02 12.84 -2.59
C PHE A 523 21.62 12.39 -2.13
N LEU A 524 20.78 13.32 -1.69
CA LEU A 524 19.46 13.00 -1.12
C LEU A 524 18.34 12.96 -2.17
N THR A 525 18.49 13.64 -3.30
CA THR A 525 17.46 13.73 -4.34
C THR A 525 17.96 13.25 -5.69
N PHE A 526 19.03 13.83 -6.24
CA PHE A 526 19.46 13.51 -7.62
C PHE A 526 19.93 12.07 -7.81
N ILE A 527 20.87 11.59 -6.97
CA ILE A 527 21.37 10.21 -7.04
C ILE A 527 20.22 9.21 -6.81
N PRO A 528 19.39 9.34 -5.75
CA PRO A 528 18.21 8.50 -5.59
C PRO A 528 17.28 8.52 -6.79
N CYS A 529 16.92 9.68 -7.33
CA CYS A 529 16.08 9.76 -8.53
C CYS A 529 16.72 9.07 -9.74
N PHE A 530 18.01 9.30 -10.00
CA PHE A 530 18.72 8.63 -11.08
C PHE A 530 18.67 7.11 -10.92
N ILE A 531 18.95 6.62 -9.71
CA ILE A 531 18.88 5.19 -9.40
C ILE A 531 17.44 4.70 -9.64
N CYS A 532 16.42 5.32 -9.04
CA CYS A 532 15.02 4.92 -9.22
C CYS A 532 14.62 4.83 -10.70
N TRP A 533 14.95 5.84 -11.49
CA TRP A 533 14.54 5.89 -12.89
C TRP A 533 15.26 4.86 -13.75
N PHE A 534 16.57 4.70 -13.62
CA PHE A 534 17.33 3.80 -14.49
C PHE A 534 17.44 2.36 -13.96
N PHE A 535 17.04 2.11 -12.71
CA PHE A 535 17.10 0.77 -12.13
C PHE A 535 16.39 -0.33 -12.94
N PRO A 536 15.17 -0.10 -13.47
CA PRO A 536 14.43 -1.15 -14.19
C PRO A 536 15.19 -1.71 -15.40
N LEU A 537 16.16 -0.97 -15.97
CA LEU A 537 17.00 -1.47 -17.06
C LEU A 537 17.79 -2.73 -16.66
N LEU A 538 18.03 -2.95 -15.37
CA LEU A 538 18.71 -4.12 -14.83
C LEU A 538 17.80 -5.36 -14.72
N LYS A 539 16.49 -5.23 -15.00
CA LYS A 539 15.50 -6.32 -14.90
C LYS A 539 15.43 -7.01 -13.54
N LEU A 540 15.73 -6.27 -12.46
CA LEU A 540 15.64 -6.74 -11.09
C LEU A 540 14.41 -6.13 -10.43
N ASP A 541 13.61 -6.94 -9.73
CA ASP A 541 12.53 -6.43 -8.88
C ASP A 541 13.13 -5.80 -7.62
N GLN A 542 13.04 -4.46 -7.53
CA GLN A 542 13.63 -3.67 -6.46
C GLN A 542 12.69 -2.62 -5.89
N SER A 543 11.39 -2.72 -6.22
CA SER A 543 10.36 -1.82 -5.73
C SER A 543 10.44 -1.65 -4.21
N TYR A 544 10.73 -2.73 -3.47
CA TYR A 544 10.91 -2.68 -2.01
C TYR A 544 12.02 -1.72 -1.56
N TYR A 545 13.23 -1.80 -2.13
CA TYR A 545 14.37 -0.97 -1.72
C TYR A 545 14.17 0.49 -2.10
N ILE A 546 13.64 0.72 -3.30
CA ILE A 546 13.35 2.08 -3.79
C ILE A 546 12.35 2.77 -2.84
N ASN A 547 11.25 2.09 -2.54
CA ASN A 547 10.20 2.60 -1.66
C ASN A 547 10.65 2.75 -0.20
N SER A 548 11.51 1.85 0.29
CA SER A 548 11.93 1.86 1.70
C SER A 548 13.07 2.82 2.01
N ILE A 549 13.90 3.16 1.02
CA ILE A 549 15.12 3.96 1.21
C ILE A 549 15.06 5.27 0.41
N PHE A 550 14.94 5.17 -0.91
CA PHE A 550 15.11 6.33 -1.79
C PHE A 550 13.92 7.30 -1.74
N VAL A 551 12.69 6.81 -1.72
CA VAL A 551 11.51 7.67 -1.58
C VAL A 551 11.54 8.48 -0.27
N PRO A 552 11.81 7.87 0.92
CA PRO A 552 12.03 8.62 2.15
C PRO A 552 13.21 9.60 2.12
N MET A 553 14.33 9.24 1.47
CA MET A 553 15.49 10.14 1.34
C MET A 553 15.13 11.42 0.57
N ILE A 554 14.41 11.29 -0.54
CA ILE A 554 13.94 12.43 -1.35
C ILE A 554 13.04 13.32 -0.49
N SER A 555 12.09 12.71 0.24
CA SER A 555 11.16 13.43 1.12
C SER A 555 11.83 14.10 2.34
N ALA A 556 12.98 13.60 2.79
CA ALA A 556 13.70 14.17 3.93
C ALA A 556 14.50 15.44 3.57
N TYR A 557 14.80 15.65 2.28
CA TYR A 557 15.65 16.76 1.83
C TYR A 557 15.16 18.15 2.30
N PRO A 558 13.87 18.53 2.16
CA PRO A 558 13.37 19.83 2.62
C PRO A 558 13.54 20.09 4.13
N VAL A 559 13.67 19.03 4.93
CA VAL A 559 13.95 19.09 6.36
C VAL A 559 15.44 19.34 6.61
N ILE A 560 16.30 18.67 5.86
CA ILE A 560 17.75 18.66 6.06
C ILE A 560 18.41 19.97 5.58
N ASP A 561 17.97 20.54 4.46
CA ASP A 561 18.57 21.76 3.88
C ASP A 561 18.73 22.92 4.88
N PRO A 562 17.67 23.43 5.55
CA PRO A 562 17.80 24.54 6.49
C PRO A 562 18.71 24.20 7.68
N ILE A 563 18.76 22.94 8.11
CA ILE A 563 19.62 22.48 9.21
C ILE A 563 21.09 22.67 8.84
N VAL A 564 21.47 22.28 7.61
CA VAL A 564 22.84 22.42 7.11
C VAL A 564 23.27 23.88 7.15
N ILE A 565 22.42 24.80 6.69
CA ILE A 565 22.73 26.23 6.66
C ILE A 565 22.92 26.79 8.07
N ILE A 566 22.05 26.38 9.01
CA ILE A 566 22.10 26.79 10.41
C ILE A 566 23.44 26.41 11.05
N PHE A 567 23.94 25.20 10.79
CA PHE A 567 25.21 24.73 11.34
C PHE A 567 26.44 25.25 10.59
N ALA A 568 26.33 25.49 9.28
CA ALA A 568 27.43 25.98 8.45
C ALA A 568 27.73 27.48 8.68
N LEU A 569 26.70 28.29 8.97
CA LEU A 569 26.86 29.75 9.13
C LEU A 569 27.03 30.16 10.59
N ASN A 570 28.14 30.86 10.86
CA ASN A 570 28.52 31.30 12.22
C ASN A 570 27.44 32.13 12.92
N ASP A 571 26.74 33.00 12.18
CA ASP A 571 25.71 33.88 12.73
C ASP A 571 24.57 33.08 13.37
N TYR A 572 24.21 31.97 12.74
CA TYR A 572 23.09 31.12 13.13
C TYR A 572 23.51 30.12 14.20
N ARG A 573 24.66 29.46 14.01
CA ARG A 573 25.24 28.54 15.00
C ARG A 573 25.46 29.18 16.37
N ARG A 574 25.97 30.42 16.41
CA ARG A 574 26.20 31.14 17.69
C ARG A 574 24.91 31.42 18.45
N VAL A 575 23.80 31.67 17.76
CA VAL A 575 22.50 31.88 18.41
C VAL A 575 21.99 30.60 19.05
N LEU A 576 22.17 29.45 18.38
CA LEU A 576 21.86 28.15 18.99
C LEU A 576 22.74 27.88 20.21
N CYS A 577 24.07 28.04 20.09
CA CYS A 577 24.98 27.83 21.22
C CYS A 577 24.65 28.75 22.40
N LYS A 578 24.25 30.01 22.19
CA LYS A 578 23.84 30.91 23.28
C LYS A 578 22.50 30.53 23.94
N LYS A 579 21.62 29.84 23.21
CA LYS A 579 20.30 29.42 23.72
C LYS A 579 20.37 28.06 24.44
N PHE A 580 21.34 27.21 24.07
CA PHE A 580 21.59 25.90 24.67
C PHE A 580 22.78 25.84 25.64
N ALA A 581 23.60 26.90 25.73
CA ALA A 581 24.52 27.07 26.83
C ALA A 581 23.69 27.23 28.11
N VAL A 582 23.58 26.14 28.88
CA VAL A 582 23.24 26.18 30.30
C VAL A 582 24.05 27.32 30.91
N LYS A 583 23.38 28.28 31.54
CA LYS A 583 24.05 29.24 32.41
C LYS A 583 24.73 28.43 33.51
N THR A 584 25.98 28.03 33.32
CA THR A 584 26.83 27.70 34.46
C THR A 584 26.94 28.98 35.26
N PRO A 585 26.48 29.01 36.53
CA PRO A 585 26.66 30.18 37.35
C PRO A 585 28.17 30.31 37.58
N ILE A 586 28.76 31.37 37.03
CA ILE A 586 30.08 31.80 37.44
C ILE A 586 29.91 32.30 38.87
N TYR A 587 30.21 31.45 39.84
CA TYR A 587 30.40 31.88 41.22
C TYR A 587 31.61 32.83 41.24
N PHE A 588 31.33 34.13 41.40
CA PHE A 588 32.32 35.09 41.84
C PHE A 588 32.77 34.67 43.25
N TYR A 589 33.99 34.19 43.37
CA TYR A 589 34.66 34.04 44.67
C TYR A 589 35.19 35.43 45.06
N ASN A 590 34.48 36.10 45.97
CA ASN A 590 35.02 37.24 46.71
C ASN A 590 35.76 36.71 47.93
N ASN A 591 37.05 37.02 48.01
CA ASN A 591 37.91 37.15 49.19
C ASN A 591 39.25 37.66 48.63
N THR A 592 39.89 38.75 49.03
CA THR A 592 39.86 39.56 50.25
C THR A 592 40.67 40.84 49.97
N SER A 593 40.16 41.97 50.46
CA SER A 593 40.88 43.05 51.17
C SER A 593 42.19 43.68 50.65
N SER A 594 42.18 45.03 50.67
CA SER A 594 43.30 46.00 50.73
C SER A 594 44.09 46.18 49.42
N VAL A 595 44.23 47.37 48.83
CA VAL A 595 44.88 48.57 49.35
C VAL A 595 44.46 49.80 48.51
N LEU A 596 44.49 50.93 49.21
CA LEU A 596 44.18 52.32 48.87
C LEU A 596 44.94 52.97 47.69
N GLN A 597 44.45 54.18 47.38
CA GLN A 597 45.09 55.35 46.72
C GLN A 597 44.92 55.46 45.20
N THR A 598 43.97 56.30 44.72
CA THR A 598 44.15 57.74 44.39
C THR A 598 45.39 58.01 43.55
N THR A 599 45.22 58.41 42.29
CA THR A 599 45.26 59.82 41.84
C THR A 599 44.99 59.92 40.34
N ARG A 600 44.33 61.03 39.98
CA ARG A 600 44.16 61.57 38.62
C ARG A 600 45.51 61.78 37.93
N PHE A 601 45.58 61.55 36.61
CA PHE A 601 45.58 62.60 35.57
C PHE A 601 45.22 62.00 34.22
#